data_AF-A0A355J0I9-F1
#
_entry.id   AF-A0A355J0I9-F1
#
_cell.length_a   1.000
_cell.length_b   1.000
_cell.length_c   1.000
_cell.angle_alpha   90.00
_cell.angle_beta   90.00
_cell.angle_gamma   90.00
#
_symmetry.space_group_name_H-M   'P 1'
#
loop_
_entity.id
_entity.type
_entity.pdbx_description
1 polymer ?
#
loop_
_entity_poly.entity_id
_entity_poly.type
_entity_poly.pdbx_seq_one_letter_code
_entity_poly.pdbx_strand_id
1 'polypeptide(L)'
;MRTYYRNIVTAFLLFTGFSSTAEDQNQCLKCHGNHIYSIHNEWTERTEKRLMNPYFVIDSVRMSAGVHQSFSCTDCHSTDYGTYPHNGELKLEPMAGCLDCHGGDEKYASYQFEKIEEEFGKSVHAQACGDAFTCSKCHDQHYYQVTARNSESVTGIVRYSNEMCLSCHDNMQKYQLLSEGQKPELVEAHSWLPNKNLHFEHVRCIECHTEVVDSLMISHNIMPKENAVKRCVECHTADSRLKASLYKYQNLQSRSENGMMGNILSNESYVIGAYRNPLLNWGSILIFCVVLLGVSVHIIFRIIKK
;
A
#
# COMPACT_ATOMS: atom_id res chain seq x y z
N MET A 1 -55.68 10.76 -0.10
CA MET A 1 -55.30 12.08 0.43
C MET A 1 -53.87 11.96 0.95
N ARG A 2 -52.81 12.62 0.48
CA ARG A 2 -52.60 13.83 -0.32
C ARG A 2 -51.45 13.55 -1.31
N THR A 3 -51.64 14.05 -2.51
CA THR A 3 -50.69 14.22 -3.62
C THR A 3 -49.51 15.11 -3.24
N TYR A 4 -48.31 14.81 -3.76
CA TYR A 4 -47.35 15.82 -4.23
C TYR A 4 -46.48 15.25 -5.37
N TYR A 5 -46.82 15.69 -6.58
CA TYR A 5 -45.93 15.71 -7.73
C TYR A 5 -44.82 16.75 -7.50
N ARG A 6 -43.57 16.42 -7.82
CA ARG A 6 -42.55 17.40 -8.22
C ARG A 6 -41.71 16.81 -9.35
N ASN A 7 -42.05 17.27 -10.56
CA ASN A 7 -41.11 17.39 -11.66
C ASN A 7 -39.87 18.15 -11.19
N ILE A 8 -38.69 17.81 -11.71
CA ILE A 8 -37.66 18.77 -12.16
C ILE A 8 -36.53 17.97 -12.85
N VAL A 9 -36.50 18.16 -14.17
CA VAL A 9 -35.32 18.39 -15.03
C VAL A 9 -34.21 17.33 -15.02
N THR A 10 -34.23 16.52 -16.09
CA THR A 10 -33.07 15.86 -16.68
C THR A 10 -32.02 16.93 -17.04
N ALA A 11 -31.06 17.17 -16.15
CA ALA A 11 -29.88 17.93 -16.48
C ALA A 11 -28.92 17.01 -17.25
N PHE A 12 -28.93 17.13 -18.58
CA PHE A 12 -27.80 16.71 -19.42
C PHE A 12 -26.60 17.57 -19.00
N LEU A 13 -25.80 17.07 -18.05
CA LEU A 13 -24.46 17.59 -17.83
C LEU A 13 -23.65 17.21 -19.06
N LEU A 14 -23.52 18.17 -19.99
CA LEU A 14 -22.43 18.21 -20.94
C LEU A 14 -21.14 18.27 -20.13
N PHE A 15 -20.60 17.10 -19.81
CA PHE A 15 -19.20 16.95 -19.43
C PHE A 15 -18.37 17.41 -20.63
N THR A 16 -18.00 18.68 -20.67
CA THR A 16 -16.80 19.12 -21.38
C THR A 16 -15.60 18.80 -20.49
N GLY A 17 -15.46 17.53 -20.13
CA GLY A 17 -14.14 16.99 -19.81
C GLY A 17 -13.43 16.84 -21.14
N PHE A 18 -12.17 17.26 -21.22
CA PHE A 18 -11.29 16.84 -22.29
C PHE A 18 -11.28 15.30 -22.27
N SER A 19 -12.11 14.71 -23.13
CA SER A 19 -12.10 13.29 -23.36
C SER A 19 -10.94 13.06 -24.32
N SER A 20 -9.75 12.75 -23.79
CA SER A 20 -8.76 12.06 -24.60
C SER A 20 -9.44 10.78 -25.07
N THR A 21 -9.74 10.70 -26.35
CA THR A 21 -10.39 9.50 -26.91
C THR A 21 -9.52 8.29 -26.64
N ALA A 22 -10.12 7.11 -26.42
CA ALA A 22 -9.41 5.83 -26.25
C ALA A 22 -8.39 5.53 -27.38
N GLU A 23 -8.47 6.25 -28.50
CA GLU A 23 -7.51 6.30 -29.59
C GLU A 23 -6.08 6.71 -29.16
N ASP A 24 -5.95 7.72 -28.28
CA ASP A 24 -4.64 8.31 -27.92
C ASP A 24 -3.89 7.47 -26.87
N GLN A 25 -4.62 6.92 -25.88
CA GLN A 25 -4.08 5.90 -24.95
C GLN A 25 -3.45 4.72 -25.70
N ASN A 26 -3.98 4.38 -26.88
CA ASN A 26 -3.53 3.24 -27.65
C ASN A 26 -2.30 3.53 -28.52
N GLN A 27 -2.00 4.78 -28.88
CA GLN A 27 -0.92 5.03 -29.84
C GLN A 27 0.46 4.66 -29.29
N CYS A 28 0.77 5.07 -28.06
CA CYS A 28 2.03 4.71 -27.41
C CYS A 28 2.11 3.19 -27.18
N LEU A 29 1.00 2.57 -26.77
CA LEU A 29 0.91 1.13 -26.49
C LEU A 29 1.05 0.26 -27.75
N LYS A 30 0.84 0.78 -28.97
CA LYS A 30 1.16 0.04 -30.21
C LYS A 30 2.61 -0.46 -30.20
N CYS A 31 3.55 0.34 -29.69
CA CYS A 31 4.94 -0.05 -29.54
C CYS A 31 5.27 -0.49 -28.12
N HIS A 32 4.91 0.31 -27.11
CA HIS A 32 5.28 0.05 -25.71
C HIS A 32 4.52 -1.12 -25.07
N GLY A 33 3.37 -1.52 -25.61
CA GLY A 33 2.63 -2.70 -25.15
C GLY A 33 3.22 -4.04 -25.59
N ASN A 34 4.30 -4.03 -26.38
CA ASN A 34 4.85 -5.21 -27.05
C ASN A 34 6.38 -5.30 -26.90
N HIS A 35 6.89 -6.53 -26.87
CA HIS A 35 8.35 -6.78 -26.86
C HIS A 35 8.99 -6.59 -28.24
N ILE A 36 8.17 -6.55 -29.31
CA ILE A 36 8.60 -6.37 -30.69
C ILE A 36 7.74 -5.26 -31.28
N TYR A 37 8.38 -4.30 -31.95
CA TYR A 37 7.69 -3.24 -32.68
C TYR A 37 8.23 -3.16 -34.11
N SER A 38 7.44 -2.56 -35.00
CA SER A 38 7.80 -2.34 -36.41
C SER A 38 7.82 -0.86 -36.71
N ILE A 39 8.85 -0.40 -37.41
CA ILE A 39 8.99 0.99 -37.86
C ILE A 39 9.24 1.02 -39.35
N HIS A 40 8.66 2.00 -40.04
CA HIS A 40 9.01 2.28 -41.42
C HIS A 40 10.21 3.24 -41.42
N ASN A 41 11.30 2.81 -42.06
CA ASN A 41 12.51 3.61 -42.21
C ASN A 41 12.43 4.35 -43.55
N GLU A 42 12.14 5.65 -43.51
CA GLU A 42 12.00 6.47 -44.72
C GLU A 42 13.29 6.56 -45.53
N TRP A 43 14.47 6.46 -44.89
CA TRP A 43 15.75 6.51 -45.62
C TRP A 43 16.06 5.24 -46.41
N THR A 44 15.57 4.08 -45.95
CA THR A 44 15.80 2.79 -46.63
C THR A 44 14.58 2.25 -47.34
N GLU A 45 13.43 2.95 -47.21
CA GLU A 45 12.10 2.54 -47.69
C GLU A 45 11.68 1.13 -47.22
N ARG A 46 12.15 0.71 -46.04
CA ARG A 46 11.90 -0.63 -45.50
C ARG A 46 11.23 -0.57 -44.14
N THR A 47 10.35 -1.54 -43.90
CA THR A 47 9.83 -1.79 -42.56
C THR A 47 10.80 -2.70 -41.82
N GLU A 48 11.31 -2.20 -40.70
CA GLU A 48 12.21 -2.94 -39.82
C GLU A 48 11.47 -3.38 -38.57
N LYS A 49 11.72 -4.63 -38.14
CA LYS A 49 11.27 -5.14 -36.84
C LYS A 49 12.40 -5.07 -35.84
N ARG A 50 12.11 -4.56 -34.65
CA ARG A 50 13.11 -4.38 -33.58
C ARG A 50 12.56 -4.87 -32.24
N LEU A 51 13.47 -5.26 -31.35
CA LEU A 51 13.14 -5.58 -29.96
C LEU A 51 12.98 -4.27 -29.18
N MET A 52 11.92 -4.21 -28.38
CA MET A 52 11.74 -3.14 -27.40
C MET A 52 12.71 -3.37 -26.24
N ASN A 53 13.25 -2.29 -25.68
CA ASN A 53 13.98 -2.39 -24.43
C ASN A 53 13.02 -2.94 -23.36
N PRO A 54 13.34 -4.03 -22.64
CA PRO A 54 12.45 -4.61 -21.63
C PRO A 54 11.99 -3.61 -20.56
N TYR A 55 12.79 -2.58 -20.27
CA TYR A 55 12.44 -1.53 -19.30
C TYR A 55 11.42 -0.50 -19.82
N PHE A 56 11.10 -0.53 -21.12
CA PHE A 56 10.12 0.34 -21.75
C PHE A 56 8.87 -0.42 -22.22
N VAL A 57 8.75 -1.70 -21.87
CA VAL A 57 7.53 -2.48 -22.13
C VAL A 57 6.52 -2.22 -21.02
N ILE A 58 5.30 -1.86 -21.41
CA ILE A 58 4.16 -1.63 -20.53
C ILE A 58 3.20 -2.81 -20.65
N ASP A 59 2.88 -3.42 -19.51
CA ASP A 59 1.80 -4.41 -19.40
C ASP A 59 0.46 -3.66 -19.34
N SER A 60 -0.23 -3.59 -20.48
CA SER A 60 -1.50 -2.89 -20.59
C SER A 60 -2.61 -3.48 -19.72
N VAL A 61 -2.57 -4.80 -19.47
CA VAL A 61 -3.53 -5.48 -18.58
C VAL A 61 -3.30 -5.01 -17.16
N ARG A 62 -2.05 -5.01 -16.70
CA ARG A 62 -1.71 -4.51 -15.37
C ARG A 62 -2.00 -3.02 -15.22
N MET A 63 -1.72 -2.21 -16.25
CA MET A 63 -2.01 -0.77 -16.25
C MET A 63 -3.51 -0.49 -16.11
N SER A 64 -4.37 -1.26 -16.78
CA SER A 64 -5.83 -1.10 -16.67
C SER A 64 -6.38 -1.33 -15.26
N ALA A 65 -5.64 -2.04 -14.41
CA ALA A 65 -6.02 -2.25 -13.02
C ALA A 65 -5.51 -1.14 -12.07
N GLY A 66 -4.66 -0.24 -12.57
CA GLY A 66 -4.07 0.86 -11.81
C GLY A 66 -4.99 2.06 -11.64
N VAL A 67 -4.66 2.94 -10.69
CA VAL A 67 -5.48 4.14 -10.40
C VAL A 67 -5.45 5.20 -11.51
N HIS A 68 -4.44 5.18 -12.37
CA HIS A 68 -4.31 6.10 -13.52
C HIS A 68 -4.72 5.47 -14.84
N GLN A 69 -5.46 4.35 -14.83
CA GLN A 69 -5.84 3.65 -16.06
C GLN A 69 -6.55 4.50 -17.12
N SER A 70 -7.20 5.60 -16.71
CA SER A 70 -7.93 6.50 -17.61
C SER A 70 -7.07 7.64 -18.16
N PHE A 71 -5.80 7.74 -17.76
CA PHE A 71 -4.90 8.79 -18.22
C PHE A 71 -4.27 8.38 -19.54
N SER A 72 -4.10 9.34 -20.44
CA SER A 72 -3.25 9.20 -21.62
C SER A 72 -1.78 9.22 -21.20
N CYS A 73 -0.92 8.55 -21.97
CA CYS A 73 0.51 8.52 -21.68
C CYS A 73 1.10 9.95 -21.65
N THR A 74 0.59 10.82 -22.53
CA THR A 74 0.99 12.22 -22.65
C THR A 74 0.41 13.14 -21.57
N ASP A 75 -0.42 12.62 -20.65
CA ASP A 75 -0.84 13.38 -19.48
C ASP A 75 0.29 13.48 -18.44
N CYS A 76 1.23 12.53 -18.47
CA CYS A 76 2.41 12.49 -17.60
C CYS A 76 3.73 12.65 -18.36
N HIS A 77 3.79 12.20 -19.62
CA HIS A 77 4.93 12.36 -20.51
C HIS A 77 4.70 13.52 -21.48
N SER A 78 5.76 14.11 -22.01
CA SER A 78 5.62 15.17 -23.02
C SER A 78 4.82 14.70 -24.24
N THR A 79 4.00 15.61 -24.77
CA THR A 79 3.25 15.40 -26.01
C THR A 79 4.16 15.14 -27.21
N ASP A 80 5.43 15.55 -27.14
CA ASP A 80 6.42 15.38 -28.22
C ASP A 80 6.81 13.90 -28.42
N TYR A 81 6.53 13.03 -27.44
CA TYR A 81 6.60 11.58 -27.62
C TYR A 81 5.58 11.05 -28.67
N GLY A 82 4.63 11.87 -29.11
CA GLY A 82 3.75 11.56 -30.24
C GLY A 82 4.50 11.42 -31.57
N THR A 83 5.74 11.89 -31.67
CA THR A 83 6.57 11.80 -32.89
C THR A 83 7.67 10.75 -32.74
N TYR A 84 7.85 9.92 -33.78
CA TYR A 84 8.94 8.94 -33.86
C TYR A 84 9.90 9.26 -35.03
N PRO A 85 11.22 9.13 -34.87
CA PRO A 85 11.95 8.74 -33.65
C PRO A 85 11.84 9.81 -32.56
N HIS A 86 11.66 9.38 -31.31
CA HIS A 86 11.57 10.31 -30.18
C HIS A 86 12.87 11.09 -30.03
N ASN A 87 12.77 12.40 -29.76
CA ASN A 87 13.93 13.20 -29.38
C ASN A 87 14.52 12.65 -28.07
N GLY A 88 15.84 12.41 -28.05
CA GLY A 88 16.54 11.89 -26.88
C GLY A 88 16.51 12.83 -25.67
N GLU A 89 16.37 14.14 -25.90
CA GLU A 89 16.28 15.17 -24.86
C GLU A 89 15.01 15.04 -24.01
N LEU A 90 13.94 14.43 -24.55
CA LEU A 90 12.69 14.19 -23.82
C LEU A 90 12.87 13.31 -22.56
N LYS A 91 14.01 12.63 -22.43
CA LYS A 91 14.37 11.85 -21.22
C LYS A 91 14.90 12.71 -20.08
N LEU A 92 15.29 13.94 -20.39
CA LEU A 92 15.83 14.91 -19.42
C LEU A 92 14.73 15.83 -18.89
N GLU A 93 13.54 15.78 -19.49
CA GLU A 93 12.41 16.57 -19.05
C GLU A 93 11.92 16.12 -17.66
N PRO A 94 11.58 17.07 -16.77
CA PRO A 94 10.95 16.75 -15.51
C PRO A 94 9.63 16.02 -15.76
N MET A 95 9.44 14.90 -15.06
CA MET A 95 8.16 14.21 -15.03
C MET A 95 7.20 14.92 -14.08
N ALA A 96 5.90 14.88 -14.40
CA ALA A 96 4.86 15.35 -13.48
C ALA A 96 4.95 14.63 -12.12
N GLY A 97 4.99 15.42 -11.05
CA GLY A 97 4.94 14.97 -9.67
C GLY A 97 3.51 14.67 -9.24
N CYS A 98 3.35 14.04 -8.08
CA CYS A 98 2.02 13.71 -7.55
C CYS A 98 1.23 14.97 -7.18
N LEU A 99 1.89 15.95 -6.59
CA LEU A 99 1.25 17.21 -6.17
C LEU A 99 0.83 18.11 -7.32
N ASP A 100 1.38 17.93 -8.52
CA ASP A 100 0.98 18.72 -9.70
C ASP A 100 -0.51 18.52 -10.03
N CYS A 101 -1.06 17.36 -9.68
CA CYS A 101 -2.49 17.04 -9.85
C CYS A 101 -3.23 16.83 -8.52
N HIS A 102 -2.56 16.32 -7.50
CA HIS A 102 -3.19 16.00 -6.21
C HIS A 102 -3.05 17.07 -5.14
N GLY A 103 -2.20 18.09 -5.37
CA GLY A 103 -2.00 19.19 -4.43
C GLY A 103 -3.03 20.31 -4.63
N GLY A 104 -3.53 20.87 -3.53
CA GLY A 104 -4.38 22.06 -3.54
C GLY A 104 -5.78 21.86 -4.13
N ASP A 105 -6.18 20.63 -4.46
CA ASP A 105 -7.50 20.30 -5.01
C ASP A 105 -8.40 19.70 -3.91
N GLU A 106 -9.54 20.35 -3.65
CA GLU A 106 -10.55 19.90 -2.68
C GLU A 106 -11.05 18.47 -2.96
N LYS A 107 -11.07 18.04 -4.23
CA LYS A 107 -11.45 16.69 -4.63
C LYS A 107 -10.53 15.63 -4.02
N TYR A 108 -9.25 15.96 -3.84
CA TYR A 108 -8.25 15.04 -3.30
C TYR A 108 -7.87 15.34 -1.84
N ALA A 109 -8.43 16.38 -1.22
CA ALA A 109 -8.13 16.77 0.16
C ALA A 109 -8.28 15.61 1.18
N SER A 110 -9.23 14.68 0.94
CA SER A 110 -9.43 13.49 1.79
C SER A 110 -8.24 12.52 1.82
N TYR A 111 -7.33 12.60 0.84
CA TYR A 111 -6.11 11.80 0.78
C TYR A 111 -4.92 12.47 1.46
N GLN A 112 -5.00 13.78 1.72
CA GLN A 112 -4.00 14.55 2.49
C GLN A 112 -2.59 14.46 1.89
N PHE A 113 -2.48 14.64 0.56
CA PHE A 113 -1.22 14.50 -0.17
C PHE A 113 -0.12 15.46 0.31
N GLU A 114 -0.47 16.68 0.72
CA GLU A 114 0.49 17.65 1.27
C GLU A 114 1.09 17.18 2.59
N LYS A 115 0.28 16.53 3.43
CA LYS A 115 0.76 15.95 4.68
C LYS A 115 1.60 14.69 4.42
N ILE A 116 1.24 13.93 3.39
CA ILE A 116 2.05 12.79 2.92
C ILE A 116 3.42 13.28 2.43
N GLU A 117 3.46 14.36 1.64
CA GLU A 117 4.70 15.00 1.18
C GLU A 117 5.58 15.42 2.37
N GLU A 118 4.99 16.05 3.39
CA GLU A 118 5.69 16.46 4.61
C GLU A 118 6.30 15.26 5.36
N GLU A 119 5.55 14.17 5.51
CA GLU A 119 6.05 12.94 6.14
C GLU A 119 7.11 12.26 5.29
N PHE A 120 6.93 12.24 3.97
CA PHE A 120 7.91 11.71 3.02
C PHE A 120 9.23 12.47 3.12
N GLY A 121 9.22 13.80 3.20
CA GLY A 121 10.42 14.62 3.37
C GLY A 121 11.20 14.33 4.66
N LYS A 122 10.54 13.81 5.70
CA LYS A 122 11.19 13.36 6.95
C LYS A 122 11.80 11.97 6.85
N SER A 123 11.41 11.19 5.84
CA SER A 123 11.85 9.80 5.71
C SER A 123 13.36 9.69 5.47
N VAL A 124 13.93 8.57 5.90
CA VAL A 124 15.33 8.21 5.65
C VAL A 124 15.67 8.19 4.16
N HIS A 125 14.70 7.85 3.30
CA HIS A 125 14.92 7.82 1.86
C HIS A 125 15.07 9.23 1.28
N ALA A 126 14.16 10.15 1.61
CA ALA A 126 14.26 11.54 1.18
C ALA A 126 15.52 12.21 1.73
N GLN A 127 15.85 11.98 3.00
CA GLN A 127 17.04 12.57 3.63
C GLN A 127 18.36 12.04 3.04
N ALA A 128 18.43 10.74 2.72
CA ALA A 128 19.66 10.13 2.22
C ALA A 128 19.87 10.35 0.72
N CYS A 129 18.79 10.37 -0.07
CA CYS A 129 18.86 10.38 -1.54
C CYS A 129 18.51 11.75 -2.15
N GLY A 130 17.95 12.67 -1.35
CA GLY A 130 17.46 13.96 -1.84
C GLY A 130 16.47 13.79 -3.00
N ASP A 131 16.59 14.69 -3.98
CA ASP A 131 15.69 14.77 -5.15
C ASP A 131 15.72 13.52 -6.05
N ALA A 132 16.73 12.64 -5.91
CA ALA A 132 16.80 11.39 -6.66
C ALA A 132 15.75 10.36 -6.21
N PHE A 133 15.24 10.48 -4.97
CA PHE A 133 14.18 9.64 -4.45
C PHE A 133 12.87 10.42 -4.42
N THR A 134 11.92 9.97 -5.24
CA THR A 134 10.60 10.59 -5.39
C THR A 134 9.51 9.58 -5.02
N CYS A 135 8.27 10.05 -4.94
CA CYS A 135 7.08 9.21 -4.68
C CYS A 135 7.01 7.99 -5.63
N SER A 136 7.47 8.14 -6.88
CA SER A 136 7.43 7.07 -7.88
C SER A 136 8.44 5.94 -7.64
N LYS A 137 9.40 6.12 -6.74
CA LYS A 137 10.33 5.04 -6.34
C LYS A 137 9.65 3.97 -5.48
N CYS A 138 8.57 4.30 -4.79
CA CYS A 138 7.72 3.34 -4.08
C CYS A 138 6.42 3.06 -4.83
N HIS A 139 5.83 4.09 -5.45
CA HIS A 139 4.53 4.01 -6.12
C HIS A 139 4.71 4.00 -7.65
N ASP A 140 4.61 2.83 -8.27
CA ASP A 140 4.70 2.71 -9.72
C ASP A 140 3.56 3.49 -10.42
N GLN A 141 3.90 4.54 -11.16
CA GLN A 141 2.89 5.43 -11.78
C GLN A 141 2.01 4.72 -12.82
N HIS A 142 2.47 3.61 -13.40
CA HIS A 142 1.71 2.82 -14.38
C HIS A 142 0.85 1.74 -13.72
N TYR A 143 1.25 1.22 -12.56
CA TYR A 143 0.64 0.01 -11.97
C TYR A 143 0.16 0.17 -10.52
N TYR A 144 0.22 1.37 -9.95
CA TYR A 144 -0.16 1.58 -8.56
C TYR A 144 -1.65 1.33 -8.31
N GLN A 145 -1.94 0.62 -7.22
CA GLN A 145 -3.26 0.23 -6.75
C GLN A 145 -3.41 0.56 -5.27
N VAL A 146 -4.59 1.04 -4.87
CA VAL A 146 -4.88 1.40 -3.47
C VAL A 146 -5.40 0.17 -2.70
N THR A 147 -4.56 -0.86 -2.57
CA THR A 147 -4.94 -2.13 -1.96
C THR A 147 -5.32 -1.99 -0.48
N ALA A 148 -4.71 -1.07 0.25
CA ALA A 148 -4.99 -0.85 1.67
C ALA A 148 -6.43 -0.43 1.98
N ARG A 149 -7.19 0.08 0.99
CA ARG A 149 -8.60 0.48 1.14
C ARG A 149 -9.56 -0.45 0.39
N ASN A 150 -9.07 -1.19 -0.60
CA ASN A 150 -9.92 -1.92 -1.54
C ASN A 150 -9.72 -3.44 -1.50
N SER A 151 -8.70 -3.95 -0.82
CA SER A 151 -8.43 -5.37 -0.77
C SER A 151 -9.22 -6.03 0.35
N GLU A 152 -9.84 -7.17 0.02
CA GLU A 152 -10.52 -8.03 0.98
C GLU A 152 -9.53 -8.88 1.81
N SER A 153 -8.28 -9.04 1.34
CA SER A 153 -7.27 -9.89 1.98
C SER A 153 -6.13 -9.09 2.59
N VAL A 154 -5.93 -9.24 3.90
CA VAL A 154 -4.80 -8.63 4.61
C VAL A 154 -3.47 -9.11 4.06
N THR A 155 -3.33 -10.40 3.79
CA THR A 155 -2.11 -10.97 3.19
C THR A 155 -1.83 -10.38 1.81
N GLY A 156 -2.87 -10.09 1.03
CA GLY A 156 -2.74 -9.35 -0.24
C GLY A 156 -2.18 -7.94 -0.05
N ILE A 157 -2.68 -7.21 0.95
CA ILE A 157 -2.18 -5.88 1.32
C ILE A 157 -0.72 -5.95 1.76
N VAL A 158 -0.37 -6.93 2.61
CA VAL A 158 0.98 -7.13 3.12
C VAL A 158 1.96 -7.38 1.99
N ARG A 159 1.66 -8.37 1.13
CA ARG A 159 2.49 -8.71 -0.01
C ARG A 159 2.70 -7.51 -0.93
N TYR A 160 1.61 -6.86 -1.35
CA TYR A 160 1.68 -5.71 -2.26
C TYR A 160 2.50 -4.55 -1.69
N SER A 161 2.33 -4.25 -0.40
CA SER A 161 3.10 -3.19 0.27
C SER A 161 4.58 -3.56 0.40
N ASN A 162 4.88 -4.81 0.74
CA ASN A 162 6.26 -5.28 0.91
C ASN A 162 7.00 -5.37 -0.43
N GLU A 163 6.31 -5.72 -1.53
CA GLU A 163 6.88 -5.73 -2.87
C GLU A 163 7.47 -4.37 -3.28
N MET A 164 6.90 -3.25 -2.81
CA MET A 164 7.46 -1.92 -3.07
C MET A 164 8.84 -1.77 -2.43
N CYS A 165 9.00 -2.20 -1.18
CA CYS A 165 10.28 -2.16 -0.46
C CYS A 165 11.27 -3.14 -1.11
N LEU A 166 10.83 -4.36 -1.40
CA LEU A 166 11.66 -5.43 -1.97
C LEU A 166 12.11 -5.10 -3.39
N SER A 167 11.38 -4.23 -4.11
CA SER A 167 11.78 -3.77 -5.45
C SER A 167 13.19 -3.16 -5.49
N CYS A 168 13.70 -2.64 -4.36
CA CYS A 168 15.09 -2.21 -4.20
C CYS A 168 15.83 -3.03 -3.13
N HIS A 169 15.21 -3.35 -1.99
CA HIS A 169 15.89 -4.02 -0.89
C HIS A 169 16.20 -5.51 -1.15
N ASP A 170 15.61 -6.10 -2.19
CA ASP A 170 15.95 -7.43 -2.72
C ASP A 170 16.58 -7.38 -4.12
N ASN A 171 16.80 -6.18 -4.68
CA ASN A 171 17.33 -5.99 -6.03
C ASN A 171 18.53 -5.03 -6.00
N MET A 172 19.74 -5.60 -6.12
CA MET A 172 20.98 -4.82 -6.05
C MET A 172 21.08 -3.77 -7.16
N GLN A 173 20.63 -4.09 -8.38
CA GLN A 173 20.73 -3.16 -9.50
C GLN A 173 19.90 -1.90 -9.26
N LYS A 174 18.65 -2.05 -8.78
CA LYS A 174 17.80 -0.92 -8.43
C LYS A 174 18.30 -0.16 -7.21
N TYR A 175 18.81 -0.87 -6.20
CA TYR A 175 19.40 -0.26 -5.01
C TYR A 175 20.57 0.68 -5.36
N GLN A 176 21.46 0.24 -6.25
CA GLN A 176 22.65 1.00 -6.67
C GLN A 176 22.35 2.21 -7.55
N LEU A 177 21.10 2.38 -8.02
CA LEU A 177 20.69 3.61 -8.71
C LEU A 177 20.58 4.81 -7.75
N LEU A 178 20.45 4.55 -6.44
CA LEU A 178 20.15 5.57 -5.43
C LEU A 178 21.17 5.59 -4.28
N SER A 179 21.97 4.54 -4.14
CA SER A 179 22.94 4.41 -3.05
C SER A 179 24.26 3.84 -3.56
N GLU A 180 25.36 4.44 -3.15
CA GLU A 180 26.72 3.95 -3.42
C GLU A 180 27.16 2.84 -2.43
N GLY A 181 26.38 2.63 -1.36
CA GLY A 181 26.69 1.68 -0.30
C GLY A 181 26.42 0.23 -0.66
N GLN A 182 27.00 -0.70 0.10
CA GLN A 182 26.63 -2.11 0.03
C GLN A 182 25.24 -2.31 0.63
N LYS A 183 24.33 -2.91 -0.14
CA LYS A 183 23.01 -3.34 0.34
C LYS A 183 23.21 -4.41 1.42
N PRO A 184 22.76 -4.21 2.67
CA PRO A 184 22.80 -5.28 3.66
C PRO A 184 21.83 -6.38 3.25
N GLU A 185 22.22 -7.63 3.46
CA GLU A 185 21.35 -8.78 3.20
C GLU A 185 20.12 -8.72 4.11
N LEU A 186 18.93 -8.85 3.50
CA LEU A 186 17.66 -8.62 4.19
C LEU A 186 17.51 -9.53 5.41
N VAL A 187 17.87 -10.80 5.27
CA VAL A 187 17.77 -11.81 6.35
C VAL A 187 18.72 -11.49 7.50
N GLU A 188 19.93 -11.01 7.20
CA GLU A 188 20.94 -10.66 8.20
C GLU A 188 20.54 -9.40 8.98
N ALA A 189 20.07 -8.37 8.27
CA ALA A 189 19.57 -7.13 8.86
C ALA A 189 18.38 -7.37 9.81
N HIS A 190 17.63 -8.45 9.59
CA HIS A 190 16.48 -8.86 10.41
C HIS A 190 16.77 -10.08 11.30
N SER A 191 18.04 -10.40 11.57
CA SER A 191 18.47 -11.56 12.39
C SER A 191 17.79 -11.61 13.77
N TRP A 192 17.47 -10.46 14.36
CA TRP A 192 16.78 -10.31 15.64
C TRP A 192 15.31 -10.77 15.64
N LEU A 193 14.63 -10.78 14.48
CA LEU A 193 13.21 -11.09 14.38
C LEU A 193 13.00 -12.62 14.35
N PRO A 194 12.19 -13.21 15.24
CA PRO A 194 11.86 -14.63 15.20
C PRO A 194 10.96 -14.95 14.01
N ASN A 195 11.08 -16.14 13.40
CA ASN A 195 10.23 -16.59 12.28
C ASN A 195 10.04 -15.52 11.19
N LYS A 196 11.14 -14.95 10.67
CA LYS A 196 11.15 -13.78 9.77
C LYS A 196 10.25 -13.96 8.56
N ASN A 197 10.30 -15.13 7.93
CA ASN A 197 9.52 -15.42 6.72
C ASN A 197 8.02 -15.26 6.99
N LEU A 198 7.53 -15.85 8.08
CA LEU A 198 6.13 -15.70 8.50
C LEU A 198 5.79 -14.24 8.84
N HIS A 199 6.70 -13.50 9.47
CA HIS A 199 6.48 -12.07 9.69
C HIS A 199 6.38 -11.29 8.38
N PHE A 200 7.25 -11.53 7.40
CA PHE A 200 7.22 -10.84 6.11
C PHE A 200 5.99 -11.19 5.27
N GLU A 201 5.39 -12.37 5.49
CA GLU A 201 4.13 -12.77 4.85
C GLU A 201 2.89 -12.10 5.48
N HIS A 202 2.95 -11.72 6.75
CA HIS A 202 1.76 -11.27 7.52
C HIS A 202 1.87 -9.85 8.09
N VAL A 203 3.04 -9.22 8.01
CA VAL A 203 3.32 -7.89 8.55
C VAL A 203 4.02 -7.06 7.48
N ARG A 204 3.55 -5.83 7.27
CA ARG A 204 4.21 -4.91 6.33
C ARG A 204 5.54 -4.43 6.91
N CYS A 205 6.54 -4.19 6.06
CA CYS A 205 7.80 -3.56 6.46
C CYS A 205 7.54 -2.25 7.22
N ILE A 206 6.58 -1.45 6.74
CA ILE A 206 6.21 -0.17 7.34
C ILE A 206 5.58 -0.29 8.74
N GLU A 207 5.07 -1.45 9.18
CA GLU A 207 4.58 -1.60 10.56
C GLU A 207 5.70 -1.44 11.61
N CYS A 208 6.92 -1.80 11.21
CA CYS A 208 8.10 -1.66 12.07
C CYS A 208 8.91 -0.41 11.71
N HIS A 209 8.86 0.02 10.44
CA HIS A 209 9.70 1.09 9.91
C HIS A 209 9.02 2.45 9.80
N THR A 210 7.79 2.61 10.29
CA THR A 210 7.11 3.92 10.34
C THR A 210 6.48 4.14 11.70
N GLU A 211 6.28 5.40 12.06
CA GLU A 211 5.44 5.74 13.20
C GLU A 211 3.95 5.65 12.83
N VAL A 212 3.12 5.25 13.80
CA VAL A 212 1.67 5.24 13.61
C VAL A 212 1.14 6.62 13.99
N VAL A 213 0.56 7.31 13.02
CA VAL A 213 -0.05 8.63 13.22
C VAL A 213 -1.55 8.55 12.98
N ASP A 214 -2.34 9.12 13.88
CA ASP A 214 -3.81 9.04 13.79
C ASP A 214 -4.36 9.77 12.57
N SER A 215 -3.70 10.87 12.21
CA SER A 215 -4.14 11.81 11.17
C SER A 215 -3.95 11.33 9.74
N LEU A 216 -3.26 10.21 9.51
CA LEU A 216 -3.08 9.61 8.18
C LEU A 216 -3.48 8.13 8.21
N MET A 217 -3.80 7.57 7.05
CA MET A 217 -4.00 6.13 6.93
C MET A 217 -2.69 5.35 7.03
N ILE A 218 -1.63 5.89 6.43
CA ILE A 218 -0.27 5.31 6.42
C ILE A 218 0.71 6.49 6.53
N SER A 219 1.62 6.46 7.50
CA SER A 219 2.72 7.43 7.55
C SER A 219 3.73 7.14 6.43
N HIS A 220 4.22 8.20 5.81
CA HIS A 220 5.29 8.13 4.80
C HIS A 220 6.66 8.49 5.38
N ASN A 221 6.74 8.73 6.70
CA ASN A 221 7.99 8.93 7.41
C ASN A 221 8.64 7.58 7.72
N ILE A 222 9.34 7.03 6.72
CA ILE A 222 10.10 5.79 6.86
C ILE A 222 11.36 6.06 7.68
N MET A 223 11.48 5.35 8.80
CA MET A 223 12.55 5.49 9.77
C MET A 223 13.73 4.55 9.47
N PRO A 224 14.97 4.94 9.86
CA PRO A 224 16.14 4.09 9.72
C PRO A 224 16.03 2.84 10.62
N LYS A 225 16.83 1.80 10.31
CA LYS A 225 16.77 0.48 10.97
C LYS A 225 17.02 0.53 12.48
N GLU A 226 17.74 1.54 12.95
CA GLU A 226 18.04 1.80 14.35
C GLU A 226 16.75 2.11 15.14
N ASN A 227 15.81 2.79 14.48
CA ASN A 227 14.55 3.25 15.06
C ASN A 227 13.37 2.32 14.78
N ALA A 228 13.61 1.20 14.09
CA ALA A 228 12.57 0.22 13.81
C ALA A 228 12.01 -0.39 15.10
N VAL A 229 10.70 -0.65 15.13
CA VAL A 229 10.04 -1.28 16.28
C VAL A 229 10.54 -2.73 16.45
N LYS A 230 11.20 -3.00 17.59
CA LYS A 230 11.75 -4.34 17.93
C LYS A 230 11.06 -5.01 19.11
N ARG A 231 10.23 -4.28 19.85
CA ARG A 231 9.55 -4.78 21.05
C ARG A 231 8.30 -5.56 20.62
N CYS A 232 8.34 -6.89 20.70
CA CYS A 232 7.24 -7.75 20.25
C CYS A 232 5.88 -7.39 20.86
N VAL A 233 5.87 -6.92 22.12
CA VAL A 233 4.66 -6.53 22.84
C VAL A 233 3.90 -5.37 22.18
N GLU A 234 4.56 -4.54 21.39
CA GLU A 234 3.91 -3.44 20.67
C GLU A 234 2.89 -3.95 19.62
N CYS A 235 3.11 -5.16 19.10
CA CYS A 235 2.26 -5.79 18.08
C CYS A 235 1.41 -6.93 18.63
N HIS A 236 1.90 -7.62 19.68
CA HIS A 236 1.29 -8.83 20.25
C HIS A 236 0.44 -8.57 21.51
N THR A 237 0.03 -7.31 21.78
CA THR A 237 -0.93 -6.94 22.83
C THR A 237 -2.34 -6.76 22.28
N ALA A 238 -3.33 -6.77 23.17
CA ALA A 238 -4.74 -6.56 22.78
C ALA A 238 -4.99 -5.17 22.19
N ASP A 239 -4.29 -4.16 22.70
CA ASP A 239 -4.22 -2.83 22.11
C ASP A 239 -2.85 -2.69 21.44
N SER A 240 -2.79 -3.08 20.17
CA SER A 240 -1.54 -3.15 19.41
C SER A 240 -1.50 -2.10 18.32
N ARG A 241 -0.28 -1.73 17.93
CA ARG A 241 0.00 -0.83 16.82
C ARG A 241 -0.65 -1.30 15.52
N LEU A 242 -0.74 -2.61 15.30
CA LEU A 242 -1.36 -3.21 14.12
C LEU A 242 -2.83 -2.81 13.95
N LYS A 243 -3.58 -2.61 15.06
CA LYS A 243 -4.99 -2.17 14.99
C LYS A 243 -5.13 -0.73 14.50
N ALA A 244 -4.15 0.10 14.82
CA ALA A 244 -4.09 1.51 14.44
C ALA A 244 -3.38 1.74 13.08
N SER A 245 -2.79 0.69 12.49
CA SER A 245 -2.11 0.74 11.18
C SER A 245 -2.66 -0.34 10.23
N LEU A 246 -2.06 -1.53 10.15
CA LEU A 246 -2.44 -2.59 9.20
C LEU A 246 -3.95 -2.87 9.13
N TYR A 247 -4.61 -2.96 10.29
CA TYR A 247 -6.04 -3.28 10.38
C TYR A 247 -6.94 -2.04 10.53
N LYS A 248 -6.40 -0.81 10.42
CA LYS A 248 -7.13 0.44 10.66
C LYS A 248 -8.38 0.53 9.78
N TYR A 249 -8.28 0.23 8.49
CA TYR A 249 -9.39 0.32 7.56
C TYR A 249 -10.50 -0.71 7.85
N GLN A 250 -10.13 -1.97 8.08
CA GLN A 250 -11.09 -3.01 8.47
C GLN A 250 -11.81 -2.67 9.78
N ASN A 251 -11.09 -2.08 10.75
CA ASN A 251 -11.66 -1.60 12.00
C ASN A 251 -12.62 -0.42 11.81
N LEU A 252 -12.38 0.44 10.83
CA LEU A 252 -13.30 1.54 10.49
C LEU A 252 -14.57 1.00 9.82
N GLN A 253 -14.45 0.08 8.87
CA GLN A 253 -15.59 -0.55 8.20
C GLN A 253 -16.45 -1.39 9.16
N SER A 254 -15.84 -2.19 10.03
CA SER A 254 -16.59 -3.02 10.99
C SER A 254 -17.42 -2.18 11.96
N ARG A 255 -16.93 -0.98 12.32
CA ARG A 255 -17.66 0.00 13.14
C ARG A 255 -18.83 0.66 12.40
N SER A 256 -18.73 0.85 11.08
CA SER A 256 -19.78 1.49 10.28
C SER A 256 -20.86 0.52 9.81
N GLU A 257 -20.52 -0.74 9.51
CA GLU A 257 -21.44 -1.68 8.87
C GLU A 257 -22.19 -2.59 9.85
N ASN A 258 -21.60 -2.94 10.99
CA ASN A 258 -22.19 -3.91 11.93
C ASN A 258 -22.10 -3.42 13.37
N GLY A 259 -23.18 -2.81 13.88
CA GLY A 259 -23.31 -2.48 15.29
C GLY A 259 -23.06 -3.71 16.18
N MET A 260 -22.00 -3.64 16.99
CA MET A 260 -21.58 -4.46 18.15
C MET A 260 -21.61 -6.02 18.09
N MET A 261 -22.42 -6.66 17.25
CA MET A 261 -22.60 -8.12 17.21
C MET A 261 -21.84 -8.87 16.09
N GLY A 262 -21.26 -8.17 15.10
CA GLY A 262 -20.51 -8.81 14.00
C GLY A 262 -19.05 -9.19 14.33
N ASN A 263 -18.49 -8.71 15.44
CA ASN A 263 -17.04 -8.71 15.70
C ASN A 263 -16.42 -10.06 16.10
N ILE A 264 -17.19 -11.14 16.21
CA ILE A 264 -16.68 -12.42 16.77
C ILE A 264 -16.33 -13.45 15.68
N LEU A 265 -16.79 -13.28 14.43
CA LEU A 265 -16.72 -14.34 13.41
C LEU A 265 -15.85 -14.01 12.18
N SER A 266 -15.43 -12.77 11.95
CA SER A 266 -14.50 -12.40 10.87
C SER A 266 -13.04 -12.55 11.32
N ASN A 267 -12.67 -13.77 11.71
CA ASN A 267 -11.41 -14.05 12.41
C ASN A 267 -10.25 -14.37 11.45
N GLU A 268 -9.94 -13.48 10.51
CA GLU A 268 -8.75 -13.61 9.65
C GLU A 268 -7.48 -12.96 10.24
N SER A 269 -7.58 -12.24 11.36
CA SER A 269 -6.49 -11.44 11.95
C SER A 269 -6.05 -11.92 13.35
N TYR A 270 -5.96 -13.24 13.55
CA TYR A 270 -5.47 -13.79 14.82
C TYR A 270 -3.99 -13.48 15.03
N VAL A 271 -3.71 -12.50 15.89
CA VAL A 271 -2.35 -12.20 16.37
C VAL A 271 -2.14 -12.87 17.73
N ILE A 272 -1.14 -13.75 17.82
CA ILE A 272 -0.80 -14.49 19.04
C ILE A 272 -0.56 -13.49 20.20
N GLY A 273 -1.25 -13.67 21.32
CA GLY A 273 -1.13 -12.81 22.51
C GLY A 273 -2.05 -11.59 22.52
N ALA A 274 -2.46 -11.08 21.35
CA ALA A 274 -3.37 -9.96 21.22
C ALA A 274 -4.84 -10.36 21.43
N TYR A 275 -5.21 -11.55 20.99
CA TYR A 275 -6.57 -12.06 21.10
C TYR A 275 -6.69 -13.04 22.27
N ARG A 276 -7.22 -12.56 23.41
CA ARG A 276 -7.65 -13.45 24.50
C ARG A 276 -9.10 -13.82 24.27
N ASN A 277 -9.39 -15.10 24.04
CA ASN A 277 -10.78 -15.54 23.92
C ASN A 277 -11.49 -15.33 25.27
N PRO A 278 -12.52 -14.47 25.35
CA PRO A 278 -13.19 -14.15 26.60
C PRO A 278 -13.82 -15.39 27.25
N LEU A 279 -14.29 -16.35 26.46
CA LEU A 279 -14.85 -17.61 26.96
C LEU A 279 -13.79 -18.45 27.70
N LEU A 280 -12.58 -18.55 27.14
CA LEU A 280 -11.47 -19.28 27.77
C LEU A 280 -10.96 -18.58 29.04
N ASN A 281 -10.94 -17.24 29.05
CA ASN A 281 -10.63 -16.47 30.25
C ASN A 281 -11.65 -16.73 31.36
N TRP A 282 -12.95 -16.63 31.06
CA TRP A 282 -14.00 -16.93 32.03
C TRP A 282 -13.94 -18.38 32.51
N GLY A 283 -13.69 -19.33 31.61
CA GLY A 283 -13.49 -20.73 31.95
C GLY A 283 -12.31 -20.94 32.90
N SER A 284 -11.19 -20.26 32.66
CA SER A 284 -9.99 -20.35 33.51
C SER A 284 -10.22 -19.77 34.90
N ILE A 285 -10.94 -18.65 35.00
CA ILE A 285 -11.35 -18.05 36.28
C ILE A 285 -12.29 -19.00 37.03
N LEU A 286 -13.27 -19.60 36.34
CA LEU A 286 -14.19 -20.57 36.93
C LEU A 286 -13.44 -21.78 37.50
N ILE A 287 -12.53 -22.37 36.72
CA ILE A 287 -11.70 -23.50 37.17
C ILE A 287 -10.87 -23.10 38.39
N PHE A 288 -10.24 -21.94 38.37
CA PHE A 288 -9.46 -21.43 39.49
C PHE A 288 -10.32 -21.28 40.77
N CYS A 289 -11.51 -20.71 40.66
CA CYS A 289 -12.45 -20.59 41.77
C CYS A 289 -12.92 -21.96 42.30
N VAL A 290 -13.20 -22.93 41.41
CA VAL A 290 -13.60 -24.29 41.80
C VAL A 290 -12.47 -24.99 42.56
N VAL A 291 -11.22 -24.86 42.11
CA VAL A 291 -10.05 -25.43 42.80
C VAL A 291 -9.88 -24.82 44.18
N LEU A 292 -9.96 -23.48 44.30
CA LEU A 292 -9.88 -22.80 45.60
C LEU A 292 -11.00 -23.25 46.56
N LEU A 293 -12.21 -23.43 46.05
CA LEU A 293 -13.34 -23.91 46.85
C LEU A 293 -13.12 -25.34 47.33
N GLY A 294 -12.63 -26.24 46.46
CA GLY A 294 -12.27 -27.61 46.81
C GLY A 294 -11.19 -27.68 47.90
N VAL A 295 -10.13 -26.86 47.79
CA VAL A 295 -9.09 -26.74 48.81
C VAL A 295 -9.66 -26.23 50.13
N SER A 296 -10.50 -25.20 50.08
CA SER A 296 -11.12 -24.62 51.28
C SER A 296 -12.02 -25.63 52.01
N VAL A 297 -12.86 -26.35 51.27
CA VAL A 297 -13.70 -27.42 51.82
C VAL A 297 -12.85 -28.52 52.43
N HIS A 298 -11.76 -28.92 51.78
CA HIS A 298 -10.84 -29.93 52.33
C HIS A 298 -10.18 -29.47 53.64
N ILE A 299 -9.75 -28.20 53.72
CA ILE A 299 -9.19 -27.61 54.94
C ILE A 299 -10.22 -27.59 56.06
N ILE A 300 -11.46 -27.16 55.79
CA ILE A 300 -12.55 -27.13 56.78
C ILE A 300 -12.83 -28.53 57.32
N PHE A 301 -12.98 -29.53 56.45
CA PHE A 301 -13.18 -30.92 56.91
C PHE A 301 -12.01 -31.45 57.73
N ARG A 302 -10.78 -31.03 57.43
CA ARG A 302 -9.59 -31.40 58.22
C ARG A 302 -9.59 -30.77 59.61
N ILE A 303 -10.12 -29.55 59.76
CA ILE A 303 -10.24 -28.86 61.06
C ILE A 303 -11.38 -29.49 61.89
N ILE A 304 -12.51 -29.82 61.27
CA ILE A 304 -13.69 -30.38 61.97
C ILE A 304 -13.47 -31.85 62.39
N LYS A 305 -12.72 -32.65 61.62
CA LYS A 305 -12.42 -34.06 61.95
C LYS A 305 -11.22 -34.25 62.88
N LYS A 306 -10.68 -33.18 63.44
CA LYS A 306 -9.59 -33.22 64.42
C LYS A 306 -10.16 -32.96 65.81
#